data_AF-A0A3D2EP64-F1
#
_entry.id   AF-A0A3D2EP64-F1
#
_cell.length_a   1.000
_cell.length_b   1.000
_cell.length_c   1.000
_cell.angle_alpha   90.00
_cell.angle_beta   90.00
_cell.angle_gamma   90.00
#
_symmetry.space_group_name_H-M   'P 1'
#
loop_
_entity.id
_entity.type
_entity.pdbx_description
1 polymer ?
#
loop_
_entity_poly.entity_id
_entity_poly.type
_entity_poly.pdbx_seq_one_letter_code
_entity_poly.pdbx_strand_id
1 'polypeptide(L)'
;MKVGFIGLGNVGGKLSGSLLRNGFDLTVRDLDKDVAQPFLDNGAHWAESPKAMAEAVDMVITCLPSPAASAAVMEADDGILAGLRPGSIW
;
A
#
# COMPACT_ATOMS: atom_id res chain seq x y z
N MET A 1 -3.72 13.40 5.72
CA MET A 1 -2.77 12.30 5.92
C MET A 1 -3.01 11.31 4.80
N LYS A 2 -1.99 11.07 3.99
CA LYS A 2 -2.01 10.12 2.88
C LYS A 2 -1.60 8.75 3.37
N VAL A 3 -2.39 7.73 3.05
CA VAL A 3 -2.17 6.36 3.52
C VAL A 3 -1.89 5.46 2.33
N GLY A 4 -0.78 4.73 2.39
CA GLY A 4 -0.44 3.64 1.51
C GLY A 4 -0.89 2.30 2.09
N PHE A 5 -1.40 1.39 1.27
CA PHE A 5 -1.75 0.03 1.69
C PHE A 5 -1.22 -1.00 0.69
N ILE A 6 -0.35 -1.90 1.14
CA ILE A 6 0.20 -3.00 0.32
C ILE A 6 -0.34 -4.34 0.81
N GLY A 7 -0.95 -5.08 -0.11
CA GLY A 7 -1.59 -6.37 0.15
C GLY A 7 -3.10 -6.22 0.32
N LEU A 8 -3.87 -6.60 -0.69
CA LEU A 8 -5.32 -6.41 -0.81
C LEU A 8 -6.10 -7.73 -0.74
N GLY A 9 -5.46 -8.80 -0.24
CA GLY A 9 -6.10 -10.10 -0.02
C GLY A 9 -7.19 -10.08 1.08
N ASN A 10 -7.63 -11.26 1.53
CA ASN A 10 -8.81 -11.41 2.41
C ASN A 10 -8.89 -10.48 3.64
N VAL A 11 -7.76 -10.20 4.28
CA VAL A 11 -7.70 -9.29 5.43
C VAL A 11 -7.40 -7.86 4.96
N GLY A 12 -6.34 -7.69 4.18
CA GLY A 12 -5.89 -6.38 3.70
C GLY A 12 -6.94 -5.62 2.90
N GLY A 13 -7.71 -6.28 2.05
CA GLY A 13 -8.80 -5.68 1.29
C GLY A 13 -9.94 -5.14 2.16
N LYS A 14 -10.25 -5.81 3.29
CA LYS A 14 -11.26 -5.31 4.25
C LYS A 14 -10.78 -4.07 5.00
N LEU A 15 -9.50 -4.08 5.41
CA LEU A 15 -8.88 -2.98 6.15
C LEU A 15 -8.71 -1.75 5.25
N SER A 16 -8.08 -1.90 4.10
CA SER A 16 -7.94 -0.83 3.08
C SER A 16 -9.32 -0.30 2.63
N GLY A 17 -10.30 -1.18 2.44
CA GLY A 17 -11.65 -0.78 2.08
C GLY A 17 -12.33 0.04 3.17
N SER A 18 -12.03 -0.24 4.44
CA SER A 18 -12.50 0.57 5.56
C SER A 18 -11.90 1.97 5.54
N LEU A 19 -10.59 2.10 5.26
CA LEU A 19 -9.94 3.40 5.13
C LEU A 19 -10.57 4.22 4.01
N LEU A 20 -10.79 3.61 2.84
CA LEU A 20 -11.41 4.28 1.70
C LEU A 20 -12.84 4.74 2.00
N ARG A 21 -13.68 3.88 2.60
CA ARG A 21 -15.06 4.23 2.99
C ARG A 21 -15.13 5.36 4.04
N ASN A 22 -14.07 5.57 4.81
CA ASN A 22 -13.99 6.63 5.81
C ASN A 22 -13.28 7.90 5.28
N GLY A 23 -13.05 7.99 3.96
CA GLY A 23 -12.58 9.23 3.31
C GLY A 23 -11.09 9.51 3.45
N PHE A 24 -10.27 8.49 3.78
CA PHE A 24 -8.82 8.64 3.72
C PHE A 24 -8.33 8.71 2.27
N ASP A 25 -7.36 9.60 2.02
CA ASP A 25 -6.59 9.64 0.77
C ASP A 25 -5.71 8.38 0.69
N LEU A 26 -6.23 7.37 0.00
CA LEU A 26 -5.69 6.01 -0.02
C LEU A 26 -4.98 5.72 -1.33
N THR A 27 -3.72 5.31 -1.24
CA THR A 27 -2.98 4.69 -2.34
C THR A 27 -2.82 3.20 -2.07
N VAL A 28 -3.19 2.34 -3.01
CA VAL A 28 -3.15 0.88 -2.86
C VAL A 28 -2.14 0.23 -3.79
N ARG A 29 -1.65 -0.94 -3.38
CA ARG A 29 -0.83 -1.82 -4.21
C ARG A 29 -1.07 -3.28 -3.84
N ASP A 30 -1.05 -4.14 -4.84
CA ASP A 30 -0.92 -5.59 -4.71
C ASP A 30 -0.03 -6.10 -5.86
N LEU A 31 0.38 -7.36 -5.79
CA LEU A 31 1.01 -8.04 -6.94
C LEU A 31 -0.01 -8.30 -8.05
N ASP A 32 -1.27 -8.53 -7.66
CA ASP A 32 -2.39 -8.69 -8.58
C ASP A 32 -3.12 -7.35 -8.74
N LYS A 33 -3.04 -6.74 -9.92
CA LYS A 33 -3.70 -5.45 -10.18
C LYS A 33 -5.22 -5.59 -10.21
N ASP A 34 -5.76 -6.76 -10.53
CA ASP A 34 -7.20 -6.97 -10.65
C ASP A 34 -7.89 -6.85 -9.29
N VAL A 35 -7.22 -7.26 -8.20
CA VAL A 35 -7.76 -7.09 -6.84
C VAL A 35 -7.80 -5.63 -6.40
N ALA A 36 -7.05 -4.74 -7.04
CA ALA A 36 -7.06 -3.31 -6.76
C ALA A 36 -8.22 -2.57 -7.45
N GLN A 37 -8.79 -3.13 -8.52
CA GLN A 37 -9.80 -2.43 -9.34
C GLN A 37 -10.98 -1.88 -8.53
N PRO A 38 -11.59 -2.62 -7.58
CA PRO A 38 -12.69 -2.08 -6.77
C PRO A 38 -12.28 -0.86 -5.93
N PHE A 39 -11.00 -0.72 -5.56
CA PHE A 39 -10.51 0.43 -4.81
C PHE A 39 -10.34 1.63 -5.73
N LEU A 40 -9.79 1.41 -6.93
CA LEU A 40 -9.61 2.46 -7.94
C LEU A 40 -10.95 3.02 -8.39
N ASP A 41 -11.95 2.17 -8.62
CA ASP A 41 -13.32 2.56 -8.96
C ASP A 41 -13.98 3.42 -7.86
N ASN A 42 -13.55 3.24 -6.61
CA ASN A 42 -14.00 4.00 -5.45
C ASN A 42 -13.06 5.16 -5.06
N GLY A 43 -12.13 5.54 -5.93
CA GLY A 43 -11.31 6.75 -5.78
C GLY A 43 -9.96 6.56 -5.09
N ALA A 44 -9.51 5.33 -4.84
CA ALA A 44 -8.13 5.09 -4.41
C ALA A 44 -7.14 5.34 -5.56
N HIS A 45 -5.90 5.65 -5.21
CA HIS A 45 -4.77 5.76 -6.13
C HIS A 45 -4.04 4.42 -6.25
N TRP A 46 -3.35 4.22 -7.37
CA TRP A 46 -2.47 3.06 -7.58
C TRP A 46 -1.00 3.45 -7.42
N ALA A 47 -0.20 2.61 -6.77
CA ALA A 47 1.26 2.74 -6.75
C ALA A 47 1.95 1.68 -7.60
N GLU A 48 2.79 2.13 -8.55
CA GLU A 48 3.52 1.25 -9.49
C GLU A 48 4.64 0.43 -8.82
N SER A 49 5.14 0.85 -7.66
CA SER A 49 6.08 0.09 -6.81
C SER A 49 5.90 0.42 -5.33
N PRO A 50 6.41 -0.41 -4.39
CA PRO A 50 6.43 -0.06 -2.97
C PRO A 50 7.21 1.23 -2.68
N LYS A 51 8.31 1.47 -3.41
CA LYS A 51 9.07 2.73 -3.38
C LYS A 51 8.22 3.92 -3.78
N ALA A 52 7.54 3.84 -4.93
CA ALA A 52 6.70 4.93 -5.42
C ALA A 52 5.55 5.24 -4.44
N MET A 53 5.02 4.23 -3.75
CA MET A 53 4.06 4.43 -2.66
C MET A 53 4.69 5.23 -1.50
N ALA A 54 5.84 4.78 -0.98
CA ALA A 54 6.51 5.40 0.16
C ALA A 54 6.89 6.88 -0.11
N GLU A 55 7.23 7.22 -1.35
CA GLU A 55 7.51 8.59 -1.77
C GLU A 55 6.26 9.49 -1.79
N ALA A 56 5.07 8.91 -2.00
CA ALA A 56 3.81 9.63 -2.21
C ALA A 56 2.97 9.81 -0.94
N VAL A 57 3.16 8.96 0.08
CA VAL A 57 2.29 8.89 1.27
C VAL A 57 3.00 9.25 2.58
N ASP A 58 2.22 9.52 3.63
CA ASP A 58 2.74 9.81 4.97
C ASP A 58 2.93 8.54 5.80
N MET A 59 2.06 7.54 5.58
CA MET A 59 2.06 6.25 6.29
C MET A 59 1.86 5.10 5.29
N VAL A 60 2.59 4.00 5.45
CA VAL A 60 2.38 2.77 4.67
C VAL A 60 1.95 1.64 5.60
N ILE A 61 0.90 0.90 5.25
CA ILE A 61 0.44 -0.30 5.96
C ILE A 61 0.68 -1.51 5.06
N THR A 62 1.31 -2.56 5.59
CA THR A 62 1.49 -3.83 4.89
C THR A 62 0.63 -4.93 5.53
N CYS A 63 -0.11 -5.68 4.70
CA CYS A 63 -0.85 -6.88 5.13
C CYS A 63 -0.46 -8.05 4.21
N LEU A 64 0.61 -8.75 4.59
CA LEU A 64 1.30 -9.72 3.73
C LEU A 64 1.30 -11.13 4.33
N PRO A 65 1.33 -12.19 3.50
CA PRO A 65 1.07 -13.56 3.96
C PRO A 65 2.24 -14.20 4.70
N SER A 66 3.44 -13.62 4.67
CA SER A 66 4.62 -14.21 5.30
C SER A 66 5.73 -13.17 5.56
N PRO A 67 6.69 -13.47 6.45
CA PRO A 67 7.88 -12.64 6.64
C PRO A 67 8.68 -12.44 5.35
N ALA A 68 8.78 -13.46 4.50
CA ALA A 68 9.49 -13.36 3.22
C ALA A 68 8.82 -12.39 2.25
N ALA A 69 7.48 -12.36 2.20
CA ALA A 69 6.74 -11.37 1.41
C ALA A 69 6.95 -9.95 1.96
N SER A 70 6.97 -9.79 3.28
CA SER A 70 7.29 -8.50 3.90
C SER A 70 8.70 -8.03 3.57
N ALA A 71 9.71 -8.90 3.67
CA ALA A 71 11.08 -8.56 3.29
C ALA A 71 11.18 -8.15 1.81
N ALA A 72 10.52 -8.86 0.90
CA ALA A 72 10.51 -8.52 -0.53
C ALA A 72 9.90 -7.13 -0.81
N VAL A 73 8.81 -6.77 -0.12
CA VAL A 73 8.18 -5.45 -0.26
C VAL A 73 9.04 -4.33 0.36
N MET A 74 9.79 -4.64 1.41
CA MET A 74 10.62 -3.67 2.14
C MET A 74 11.98 -3.43 1.49
N GLU A 75 12.69 -4.51 1.14
CA GLU A 75 14.14 -4.52 0.91
C GLU A 75 14.54 -4.60 -0.57
N ALA A 76 13.61 -4.84 -1.49
CA ALA A 76 13.90 -4.81 -2.92
C ALA A 76 14.44 -3.44 -3.36
N ASP A 77 15.10 -3.38 -4.53
CA ASP A 77 15.63 -2.13 -5.10
C ASP A 77 14.54 -1.05 -5.30
N ASP A 78 13.30 -1.48 -5.56
CA ASP A 78 12.10 -0.64 -5.62
C ASP A 78 11.17 -0.84 -4.41
N GLY A 79 11.71 -1.34 -3.30
CA GLY A 79 11.02 -1.58 -2.03
C GLY A 79 10.73 -0.30 -1.23
N ILE A 80 9.98 -0.44 -0.13
CA ILE A 80 9.59 0.69 0.75
C ILE A 80 10.84 1.43 1.25
N LEU A 81 11.89 0.73 1.69
CA LEU A 81 13.09 1.35 2.25
C LEU A 81 13.78 2.32 1.26
N ALA A 82 13.68 2.05 -0.04
CA ALA A 82 14.24 2.90 -1.09
C ALA A 82 13.44 4.18 -1.36
N GLY A 83 12.24 4.32 -0.76
CA GLY A 83 11.35 5.48 -0.93
C GLY A 83 10.93 6.17 0.36
N LEU A 84 11.32 5.65 1.54
CA LEU A 84 11.01 6.29 2.83
C LEU A 84 11.65 7.68 2.93
N ARG A 85 10.89 8.61 3.51
CA ARG A 85 11.31 10.00 3.75
C ARG A 85 11.38 10.24 5.26
N PRO A 86 12.16 11.24 5.72
CA PRO A 86 12.14 11.62 7.13
C PRO A 86 10.71 11.90 7.61
N GLY A 87 10.30 11.23 8.70
CA GLY A 87 8.96 11.34 9.26
C GLY A 87 7.91 10.38 8.68
N SER A 88 8.25 9.54 7.69
CA SER A 88 7.39 8.46 7.22
C SER A 88 7.09 7.45 8.34
N ILE A 89 5.88 6.90 8.34
CA ILE A 89 5.46 5.82 9.23
C ILE A 89 5.24 4.55 8.41
N TRP A 90 5.73 3.42 8.92
CA TRP A 90 5.45 2.09 8.41
C TRP A 90 5.07 1.18 9.58
#